data_AF-A0A1S7S8F3-F1
#
_entry.id   AF-A0A1S7S8F3-F1
#
_cell.length_a   1.000
_cell.length_b   1.000
_cell.length_c   1.000
_cell.angle_alpha   90.00
_cell.angle_beta   90.00
_cell.angle_gamma   90.00
#
_symmetry.space_group_name_H-M   'P 1'
#
loop_
_entity.id
_entity.type
_entity.pdbx_description
1 polymer ?
#
loop_
_entity_poly.entity_id
_entity_poly.type
_entity_poly.pdbx_seq_one_letter_code
_entity_poly.pdbx_strand_id
1 'polypeptide(L)'
;MISADLGKQLESYIQQLVDTGRYGSKSEVLREGVRLVQDRETKLAALDASIMRGLADADAGRTKPASEVFDRLEAKYRAMAAQDERSA
;
A
#
# COMPACT_ATOMS: atom_id res chain seq x y z
N MET A 1 -13.38 -26.72 -9.25
CA MET A 1 -12.30 -27.18 -8.34
C MET A 1 -11.00 -26.59 -8.88
N ILE A 2 -10.26 -25.82 -8.06
CA ILE A 2 -8.94 -25.29 -8.45
C ILE A 2 -7.94 -26.39 -8.14
N SER A 3 -7.13 -26.79 -9.12
CA SER A 3 -6.08 -27.80 -8.97
C SER A 3 -4.76 -27.20 -9.46
N ALA A 4 -3.72 -27.34 -8.65
CA ALA A 4 -2.36 -26.90 -8.96
C ALA A 4 -1.38 -27.89 -8.34
N ASP A 5 -0.28 -28.19 -9.02
CA ASP A 5 0.83 -28.92 -8.42
C ASP A 5 1.75 -27.93 -7.70
N LEU A 6 1.77 -28.01 -6.37
CA LEU A 6 2.49 -27.08 -5.49
C LEU A 6 3.75 -27.71 -4.88
N GLY A 7 4.00 -28.99 -5.17
CA GLY A 7 5.03 -29.77 -4.50
C GLY A 7 4.73 -30.08 -3.03
N LYS A 8 5.53 -30.98 -2.45
CA LYS A 8 5.28 -31.59 -1.14
C LYS A 8 5.23 -30.58 0.02
N GLN A 9 6.08 -29.56 0.00
CA GLN A 9 6.19 -28.60 1.11
C GLN A 9 4.93 -27.73 1.23
N LEU A 10 4.48 -27.13 0.12
CA LEU A 10 3.30 -26.28 0.11
C LEU A 10 2.03 -27.09 0.35
N GLU A 11 1.91 -28.29 -0.23
CA GLU A 11 0.78 -29.19 0.06
C GLU A 11 0.69 -29.55 1.55
N SER A 12 1.82 -29.85 2.19
CA SER A 12 1.86 -30.16 3.63
C SER A 12 1.44 -28.95 4.48
N TYR A 13 1.91 -27.76 4.13
CA TYR A 13 1.54 -26.52 4.83
C TYR A 13 0.06 -26.17 4.64
N ILE A 14 -0.47 -26.27 3.42
CA ILE A 14 -1.89 -26.05 3.14
C ILE A 14 -2.75 -27.06 3.91
N GLN A 15 -2.34 -28.33 3.96
CA GLN A 15 -3.05 -29.35 4.74
C GLN A 15 -3.07 -28.98 6.23
N GLN A 16 -1.94 -28.57 6.82
CA GLN A 16 -1.90 -28.10 8.21
C GLN A 16 -2.84 -26.89 8.45
N LEU A 17 -2.91 -25.95 7.53
CA LEU A 17 -3.79 -24.79 7.63
C LEU A 17 -5.28 -25.17 7.62
N VAL A 18 -5.64 -26.24 6.91
CA VAL A 18 -7.01 -26.78 6.89
C VAL A 18 -7.27 -27.61 8.16
N ASP A 19 -6.35 -28.48 8.54
CA ASP A 19 -6.47 -29.37 9.71
C ASP A 19 -6.57 -28.59 11.03
N THR A 20 -5.90 -27.43 11.11
CA THR A 20 -6.00 -26.50 12.25
C THR A 20 -7.30 -25.70 12.26
N GLY A 21 -8.15 -25.83 11.24
CA GLY A 21 -9.41 -25.12 11.10
C GLY A 21 -9.26 -23.65 10.71
N ARG A 22 -8.06 -23.18 10.37
CA ARG A 22 -7.84 -21.80 9.92
C ARG A 22 -8.51 -21.51 8.57
N TYR A 23 -8.66 -22.54 7.73
CA TYR A 23 -9.40 -22.47 6.48
C TYR A 23 -10.27 -23.72 6.32
N GLY A 24 -11.43 -23.58 5.66
CA GLY A 24 -12.37 -24.68 5.46
C GLY A 24 -12.01 -25.61 4.30
N SER A 25 -11.11 -25.20 3.39
CA SER A 25 -10.66 -26.06 2.29
C SER A 25 -9.34 -25.62 1.66
N LYS A 26 -8.66 -26.53 0.96
CA LYS A 26 -7.47 -26.20 0.14
C LYS A 26 -7.77 -25.11 -0.89
N SER A 27 -8.94 -25.17 -1.54
CA SER A 27 -9.36 -24.18 -2.53
C SER A 27 -9.54 -22.78 -1.94
N GLU A 28 -9.88 -22.67 -0.66
CA GLU A 28 -9.96 -21.39 0.04
C GLU A 28 -8.57 -20.80 0.29
N VAL A 29 -7.62 -21.61 0.76
CA VAL A 29 -6.23 -21.20 0.94
C VAL A 29 -5.63 -20.69 -0.37
N LEU A 30 -5.88 -21.38 -1.48
CA LEU A 30 -5.38 -20.97 -2.80
C LEU A 30 -5.99 -19.65 -3.27
N ARG A 31 -7.30 -19.44 -3.09
CA ARG A 31 -7.95 -18.17 -3.44
C ARG A 31 -7.37 -17.02 -2.64
N GLU A 32 -7.20 -17.21 -1.33
CA GLU A 32 -6.60 -16.18 -0.48
C GLU A 32 -5.15 -15.90 -0.88
N GLY A 33 -4.36 -16.93 -1.19
CA GLY A 33 -3.01 -16.78 -1.69
C GLY A 33 -2.94 -15.95 -2.98
N VAL A 34 -3.79 -16.23 -3.96
CA VAL A 34 -3.87 -15.45 -5.21
C VAL A 34 -4.34 -14.02 -4.94
N ARG A 35 -5.30 -13.83 -4.04
CA ARG A 35 -5.78 -12.50 -3.63
C ARG A 35 -4.66 -11.66 -3.03
N LEU A 36 -3.84 -12.24 -2.16
CA LEU A 36 -2.68 -11.55 -1.57
C LEU A 36 -1.64 -11.16 -2.63
N VAL A 37 -1.39 -12.03 -3.61
CA VAL A 37 -0.51 -11.71 -4.75
C VAL A 37 -1.11 -10.54 -5.54
N GLN A 38 -2.39 -10.59 -5.89
CA GLN A 38 -3.07 -9.52 -6.62
C GLN A 38 -3.02 -8.18 -5.86
N ASP A 39 -3.27 -8.19 -4.55
CA ASP A 39 -3.19 -6.99 -3.70
C ASP A 39 -1.78 -6.40 -3.71
N ARG A 40 -0.74 -7.25 -3.65
CA ARG A 40 0.66 -6.82 -3.71
C ARG A 40 1.00 -6.20 -5.07
N GLU A 41 0.67 -6.88 -6.16
CA GLU A 41 0.93 -6.39 -7.52
C GLU A 41 0.19 -5.07 -7.79
N THR A 42 -1.05 -4.93 -7.31
CA THR A 42 -1.82 -3.68 -7.43
C THR A 42 -1.14 -2.52 -6.70
N LYS A 43 -0.63 -2.75 -5.48
CA LYS A 43 0.11 -1.75 -4.71
C LYS A 43 1.42 -1.35 -5.38
N LEU A 44 2.15 -2.32 -5.94
CA LEU A 44 3.40 -2.04 -6.67
C LEU A 44 3.14 -1.22 -7.93
N ALA A 45 2.15 -1.60 -8.73
CA ALA A 45 1.77 -0.84 -9.92
C ALA A 45 1.35 0.60 -9.59
N ALA A 46 0.62 0.81 -8.48
CA ALA A 46 0.26 2.14 -8.01
C ALA A 46 1.48 2.97 -7.56
N LEU A 47 2.44 2.33 -6.91
CA LEU A 47 3.70 2.96 -6.50
C LEU A 47 4.54 3.37 -7.72
N ASP A 48 4.73 2.45 -8.67
CA ASP A 48 5.48 2.71 -9.90
C ASP A 48 4.86 3.87 -10.68
N ALA A 49 3.54 3.88 -10.82
CA ALA A 49 2.81 4.99 -11.44
C ALA A 49 3.01 6.31 -10.69
N SER A 50 3.08 6.28 -9.35
CA SER A 50 3.33 7.48 -8.55
C SER A 50 4.76 8.01 -8.73
N ILE A 51 5.75 7.13 -8.79
CA ILE A 51 7.15 7.49 -9.03
C ILE A 51 7.30 8.08 -10.42
N MET A 52 6.74 7.43 -11.45
CA MET A 52 6.78 7.94 -12.83
C MET A 52 6.17 9.34 -12.96
N ARG A 53 5.02 9.59 -12.31
CA ARG A 53 4.43 10.95 -12.28
C ARG A 53 5.35 11.94 -11.60
N GLY A 54 5.93 11.59 -10.45
CA GLY A 54 6.86 12.48 -9.73
C GLY A 54 8.11 12.83 -10.53
N LEU A 55 8.68 11.86 -11.25
CA LEU A 55 9.81 12.09 -12.16
C LEU A 55 9.41 13.01 -13.32
N ALA A 56 8.27 12.75 -13.96
CA ALA A 56 7.76 13.60 -15.04
C ALA A 56 7.42 15.03 -14.58
N ASP A 57 6.99 15.21 -13.33
CA ASP A 57 6.79 16.52 -12.71
C ASP A 57 8.12 17.23 -12.45
N ALA A 58 9.14 16.50 -11.98
CA ALA A 58 10.48 17.04 -11.77
C ALA A 58 11.12 17.49 -13.09
N ASP A 59 11.09 16.64 -14.12
CA ASP A 59 11.65 16.94 -15.44
C ASP A 59 10.96 18.14 -16.09
N ALA A 60 9.65 18.31 -15.87
CA ALA A 60 8.88 19.43 -16.37
C ALA A 60 8.95 20.69 -15.48
N GLY A 61 9.75 20.68 -14.41
CA GLY A 61 9.89 21.81 -13.49
C GLY A 61 8.64 22.11 -12.65
N ARG A 62 7.71 21.16 -12.51
CA ARG A 62 6.48 21.28 -11.69
C ARG A 62 6.74 20.99 -10.20
N THR A 63 7.97 21.18 -9.74
CA THR A 63 8.37 20.97 -8.35
C THR A 63 8.64 22.30 -7.65
N LYS A 64 8.72 22.24 -6.32
CA LYS A 64 9.01 23.40 -5.47
C LYS A 64 10.16 23.06 -4.52
N PRO A 65 11.06 24.02 -4.22
CA PRO A 65 12.06 23.84 -3.19
C PRO A 65 11.40 23.50 -1.84
N ALA A 66 11.97 22.54 -1.12
CA ALA A 66 11.41 22.10 0.16
C ALA A 66 11.32 23.24 1.19
N SER A 67 12.32 24.13 1.23
CA SER A 67 12.32 25.30 2.11
C SER A 67 11.12 26.22 1.86
N GLU A 68 10.83 26.58 0.61
CA GLU A 68 9.67 27.41 0.24
C GLU A 68 8.35 26.77 0.73
N VAL A 69 8.24 25.45 0.61
CA VAL A 69 7.07 24.70 1.07
C VAL A 69 6.97 24.71 2.60
N PHE A 70 8.07 24.46 3.30
CA PHE A 70 8.11 24.43 4.77
C PHE A 70 7.83 25.80 5.38
N ASP A 71 8.46 26.87 4.87
CA ASP A 71 8.24 28.24 5.33
C ASP A 71 6.76 28.62 5.20
N ARG A 72 6.15 28.31 4.05
CA ARG A 72 4.73 28.55 3.80
C ARG A 72 3.84 27.76 4.76
N LEU A 73 4.14 26.48 5.01
CA LEU A 73 3.35 25.63 5.90
C LEU A 73 3.46 26.09 7.35
N GLU A 74 4.65 26.44 7.81
CA GLU A 74 4.87 26.99 9.14
C GLU A 74 4.09 28.28 9.35
N ALA A 75 4.19 29.23 8.42
CA ALA A 75 3.42 30.48 8.48
C ALA A 75 1.91 30.22 8.56
N LYS A 76 1.40 29.28 7.74
CA LYS A 76 -0.01 28.88 7.76
C LYS A 76 -0.43 28.37 9.13
N TYR A 77 0.30 27.41 9.70
CA TYR A 77 -0.10 26.77 10.95
C TYR A 77 0.06 27.70 12.17
N ARG A 78 1.05 28.59 12.17
CA ARG A 78 1.17 29.64 13.20
C ARG A 78 -0.02 30.60 13.17
N ALA A 79 -0.46 31.01 11.98
CA ALA A 79 -1.62 31.89 11.83
C ALA A 79 -2.91 31.22 12.32
N MET A 80 -3.10 29.92 12.02
CA MET A 80 -4.25 29.15 12.51
C MET A 80 -4.27 29.07 14.03
N ALA A 81 -3.14 28.71 14.66
CA ALA A 81 -3.05 28.67 16.12
C ALA A 81 -3.37 30.03 16.78
N ALA A 82 -2.85 31.12 16.21
CA ALA A 82 -3.13 32.47 16.72
C ALA A 82 -4.60 32.92 16.50
N GLN A 83 -5.31 32.36 15.53
CA GLN A 83 -6.75 32.61 15.33
C GLN A 83 -7.60 31.83 16.32
N ASP A 84 -7.21 30.60 16.64
CA ASP A 84 -7.86 29.76 17.63
C ASP A 84 -7.74 30.39 19.03
N GLU A 85 -6.55 30.91 19.39
CA GLU A 85 -6.33 31.61 20.67
C GLU A 85 -7.12 32.93 20.80
N ARG A 86 -7.46 33.59 19.68
CA ARG A 86 -8.26 34.84 19.68
C ARG A 86 -9.76 34.60 19.73
N SER A 87 -10.19 33.37 19.47
CA SER A 87 -11.60 32.97 19.48
C SER A 87 -12.00 32.21 20.76
N ALA A 88 -11.04 31.98 21.66
CA ALA A 88 -11.23 31.49 23.03
C ALA A 88 -11.27 32.65 24.04
#